data_AF-A0A844UE13-F1
#
_entry.id   AF-A0A844UE13-F1
#
_cell.length_a   1.000
_cell.length_b   1.000
_cell.length_c   1.000
_cell.angle_alpha   90.00
_cell.angle_beta   90.00
_cell.angle_gamma   90.00
#
_symmetry.space_group_name_H-M   'P 1'
#
loop_
_entity.id
_entity.type
_entity.pdbx_description
1 polymer ?
#
loop_
_entity_poly.entity_id
_entity_poly.type
_entity_poly.pdbx_seq_one_letter_code
_entity_poly.pdbx_strand_id
1 'polypeptide(L)' 'MENNEYYTLDYTEEAENCLLFNAYKQLPSAINKGELKLYIIVNKTKKQFWINCESQLNHAKNMTKIHQTTLNNIREWHKK' A
#
# COMPACT_ATOMS: atom_id res chain seq x y z
N MET A 1 -3.92 24.41 5.30
CA MET A 1 -3.31 23.08 5.21
C MET A 1 -4.10 22.30 4.17
N GLU A 2 -3.47 21.69 3.17
CA GLU A 2 -4.19 20.84 2.22
C GLU A 2 -4.77 19.62 2.95
N ASN A 3 -6.08 19.42 2.83
CA ASN A 3 -6.78 18.27 3.42
C ASN A 3 -6.47 17.02 2.59
N ASN A 4 -5.32 16.40 2.86
CA ASN A 4 -4.94 15.14 2.23
C ASN A 4 -5.77 13.98 2.81
N GLU A 5 -6.43 13.24 1.93
CA GLU A 5 -7.15 12.00 2.26
C GLU A 5 -6.26 10.79 1.94
N TYR A 6 -5.87 10.03 2.98
CA TYR A 6 -5.01 8.86 2.86
C TYR A 6 -5.75 7.55 3.07
N TYR A 7 -5.43 6.55 2.25
CA TYR A 7 -6.03 5.22 2.30
C TYR A 7 -4.98 4.12 2.19
N THR A 8 -5.22 2.96 2.82
CA THR A 8 -4.46 1.72 2.64
C THR A 8 -5.33 0.65 2.02
N LEU A 9 -4.76 -0.18 1.16
CA LEU A 9 -5.43 -1.37 0.62
C LEU A 9 -5.40 -2.53 1.62
N ASP A 10 -6.42 -3.39 1.53
CA ASP A 10 -6.43 -4.68 2.22
C ASP A 10 -5.37 -5.60 1.60
N TYR A 11 -4.58 -6.26 2.46
CA TYR A 11 -3.52 -7.16 2.03
C TYR A 11 -4.06 -8.46 1.42
N THR A 12 -5.34 -8.79 1.66
CA THR A 12 -6.01 -9.99 1.16
C THR A 12 -6.62 -9.83 -0.23
N GLU A 13 -6.72 -8.60 -0.73
CA GLU A 13 -7.14 -8.35 -2.10
C GLU A 13 -6.03 -8.75 -3.07
N GLU A 14 -6.37 -8.98 -4.35
CA GLU A 14 -5.46 -9.35 -5.45
C GLU A 14 -4.26 -8.36 -5.66
N ALA A 15 -4.02 -7.41 -4.76
CA ALA A 15 -2.78 -6.64 -4.62
C ALA A 15 -1.57 -7.48 -4.20
N GLU A 16 -1.75 -8.74 -3.77
CA GLU A 16 -0.71 -9.79 -3.90
C GLU A 16 -0.53 -10.21 -5.39
N ASN A 17 -0.52 -9.26 -6.31
CA ASN A 17 -0.38 -9.55 -7.72
C ASN A 17 1.10 -9.72 -8.05
N CYS A 18 1.50 -10.99 -8.27
CA CYS A 18 2.58 -11.57 -9.10
C CYS A 18 3.92 -10.82 -9.30
N LEU A 19 3.91 -9.51 -9.50
CA LEU A 19 5.08 -8.64 -9.69
C LEU A 19 5.94 -8.50 -8.42
N LEU A 20 5.32 -8.44 -7.24
CA LEU A 20 6.04 -8.37 -5.96
C LEU A 20 6.67 -9.70 -5.53
N PHE A 21 6.06 -10.83 -5.92
CA PHE A 21 6.51 -12.16 -5.50
C PHE A 21 7.56 -12.78 -6.42
N ASN A 22 7.53 -12.52 -7.74
CA ASN A 22 8.42 -13.19 -8.70
C ASN A 22 9.86 -12.69 -8.65
N ALA A 23 10.10 -11.38 -8.50
CA ALA A 23 11.47 -10.84 -8.44
C ALA A 23 12.11 -11.03 -7.05
N TYR A 24 11.33 -10.89 -5.96
CA TYR A 24 11.83 -11.08 -4.60
C TYR A 24 12.18 -12.57 -4.34
N LYS A 25 11.33 -13.56 -4.66
CA LYS A 25 11.67 -14.98 -4.40
C LYS A 25 12.94 -15.49 -5.10
N GLN A 26 13.40 -14.84 -6.17
CA GLN A 26 14.61 -15.23 -6.90
C GLN A 26 15.92 -14.82 -6.20
N LEU A 27 15.86 -14.03 -5.12
CA LEU A 27 17.02 -13.60 -4.32
C LEU A 27 16.88 -14.06 -2.85
N PRO A 28 16.99 -15.36 -2.56
CA PRO A 28 16.69 -15.95 -1.26
C PRO A 28 17.61 -15.49 -0.11
N SER A 29 18.76 -14.88 -0.39
CA SER A 29 19.74 -14.46 0.63
C SER A 29 19.56 -13.03 1.15
N ALA A 30 18.68 -12.22 0.55
CA ALA A 30 18.58 -10.78 0.83
C ALA A 30 17.26 -10.33 1.45
N ILE A 31 16.32 -11.26 1.68
CA ILE A 31 14.94 -10.88 2.01
C ILE A 31 14.60 -11.24 3.43
N ASN A 32 14.43 -10.21 4.24
CA ASN A 32 13.82 -10.36 5.55
C ASN A 32 12.33 -10.69 5.38
N LYS A 33 11.86 -11.77 6.03
CA LYS A 33 10.44 -12.16 5.98
C LYS A 33 9.49 -11.04 6.44
N GLY A 34 9.96 -10.12 7.30
CA GLY A 34 9.21 -8.94 7.71
C GLY A 34 9.00 -7.88 6.63
N GLU A 35 9.79 -7.91 5.55
CA GLU A 35 9.69 -6.98 4.41
C GLU A 35 8.78 -7.52 3.29
N LEU A 36 8.29 -8.75 3.43
CA LEU A 36 7.39 -9.38 2.46
C LEU A 36 5.95 -8.87 2.54
N LYS A 37 5.55 -8.33 3.71
CA LYS A 37 4.22 -7.74 3.89
C LYS A 37 4.24 -6.30 3.41
N LEU A 38 3.83 -6.12 2.16
CA LEU A 38 3.80 -4.84 1.49
C LEU A 38 2.37 -4.30 1.43
N TYR A 39 2.24 -3.01 1.66
CA TYR A 39 0.98 -2.27 1.71
C TYR A 39 1.07 -1.07 0.78
N ILE A 40 -0.01 -0.81 0.05
CA ILE A 40 -0.11 0.39 -0.77
C ILE A 40 -0.84 1.46 0.04
N ILE A 41 -0.20 2.62 0.20
CA ILE A 41 -0.83 3.83 0.74
C ILE A 41 -1.12 4.77 -0.42
N VAL A 42 -2.35 5.27 -0.51
CA VAL A 42 -2.83 6.18 -1.56
C VAL A 42 -3.19 7.52 -0.95
N ASN A 43 -2.67 8.61 -1.51
CA ASN A 43 -3.18 9.95 -1.31
C ASN A 43 -4.15 10.29 -2.44
N LYS A 44 -5.45 10.26 -2.11
CA LYS A 44 -6.53 10.50 -3.06
C LYS A 44 -6.53 11.95 -3.56
N THR A 45 -6.30 12.91 -2.66
CA THR A 45 -6.28 14.35 -2.98
C THR A 45 -5.20 14.68 -4.02
N LYS A 46 -4.00 14.11 -3.87
CA LYS A 46 -2.85 14.34 -4.75
C LYS A 46 -2.71 13.34 -5.89
N LYS A 47 -3.56 12.31 -5.95
CA LYS A 47 -3.47 11.21 -6.91
C LYS A 47 -2.09 10.52 -6.90
N GLN A 48 -1.55 10.27 -5.71
CA GLN A 48 -0.24 9.64 -5.50
C GLN A 48 -0.38 8.33 -4.72
N PHE A 49 0.57 7.40 -4.89
CA PHE A 49 0.64 6.18 -4.09
C PHE A 49 2.09 5.78 -3.77
N TRP A 50 2.26 4.99 -2.71
CA TRP A 50 3.54 4.45 -2.27
C TRP A 50 3.37 3.01 -1.78
N ILE A 51 4.40 2.18 -1.99
CA ILE A 51 4.47 0.82 -1.43
C ILE A 51 5.31 0.90 -0.16
N ASN A 52 4.79 0.36 0.93
CA ASN A 52 5.38 0.41 2.26
C ASN A 52 5.41 -0.98 2.89
N CYS A 53 6.41 -1.28 3.70
CA CYS A 53 6.35 -2.45 4.58
C CYS A 53 5.49 -2.17 5.82
N GLU A 54 5.18 -3.22 6.59
CA GLU A 54 4.35 -3.14 7.80
C GLU A 54 4.85 -2.07 8.80
N SER A 55 6.16 -1.95 9.02
CA SER A 55 6.74 -0.97 9.95
C SER A 55 6.55 0.47 9.46
N GLN A 56 6.72 0.72 8.17
CA GLN A 56 6.50 2.03 7.56
C GLN A 56 5.02 2.43 7.58
N LEU A 57 4.11 1.48 7.32
CA LEU A 57 2.66 1.72 7.45
C LEU A 57 2.29 2.10 8.88
N ASN A 58 2.80 1.38 9.87
CA ASN A 58 2.55 1.66 11.28
C ASN A 58 3.08 3.05 11.68
N HIS A 59 4.28 3.41 11.23
CA HIS A 59 4.81 4.75 11.41
C HIS A 59 3.91 5.82 10.77
N ALA A 60 3.46 5.62 9.54
CA ALA A 60 2.58 6.56 8.85
C ALA A 60 1.22 6.74 9.56
N LYS A 61 0.62 5.65 10.06
CA LYS A 61 -0.62 5.69 10.87
C LYS A 61 -0.49 6.50 12.17
N ASN A 62 0.72 6.59 12.73
CA ASN A 62 0.98 7.42 13.92
C ASN A 62 1.10 8.91 13.58
N MET A 63 1.43 9.26 12.34
CA MET A 63 1.60 10.65 11.89
C MET A 63 0.32 11.23 11.28
N THR A 64 -0.51 10.39 10.65
CA THR A 64 -1.72 10.84 9.97
C THR A 64 -2.81 9.77 9.96
N LYS A 65 -4.06 10.21 9.77
CA LYS A 65 -5.19 9.30 9.67
C LYS A 65 -5.17 8.62 8.29
N ILE A 66 -5.03 7.30 8.29
CA ILE A 66 -5.07 6.47 7.09
C ILE A 66 -6.29 5.55 7.20
N HIS A 67 -7.20 5.65 6.23
CA HIS A 67 -8.42 4.85 6.17
C HIS A 67 -8.16 3.53 5.44
N GLN A 68 -8.88 2.47 5.76
CA GLN A 68 -8.85 1.25 4.94
C GLN A 68 -9.77 1.43 3.72
N THR A 69 -9.36 0.91 2.57
CA THR A 69 -10.15 0.90 1.33
C THR A 69 -9.93 -0.40 0.56
N THR A 70 -10.66 -0.57 -0.53
CA THR A 70 -10.57 -1.68 -1.47
C THR A 70 -10.07 -1.20 -2.83
N LEU A 71 -9.51 -2.11 -3.63
CA LEU A 71 -9.09 -1.86 -5.01
C LEU A 71 -10.28 -1.43 -5.87
N ASN A 72 -11.47 -1.97 -5.61
CA ASN A 72 -12.70 -1.56 -6.30
C ASN A 72 -13.04 -0.09 -6.01
N ASN A 73 -12.95 0.35 -4.75
CA ASN A 73 -13.16 1.76 -4.40
C ASN A 73 -12.15 2.68 -5.11
N ILE A 74 -10.88 2.27 -5.19
CA ILE A 74 -9.85 3.05 -5.90
C ILE A 74 -10.17 3.12 -7.40
N ARG A 75 -10.56 1.99 -8.02
CA ARG A 75 -10.95 1.94 -9.44
C ARG A 75 -12.13 2.87 -9.73
N GLU A 76 -13.08 3.00 -8.80
CA GLU A 76 -14.19 3.95 -8.93
C GLU A 76 -13.74 5.42 -8.87
N TRP A 77 -12.71 5.74 -8.08
CA TRP A 77 -12.15 7.10 -8.04
C TRP A 77 -11.51 7.51 -9.37
N HIS A 78 -11.00 6.56 -10.15
CA HIS A 78 -10.44 6.83 -11.48
C HIS A 78 -11.50 7.03 -12.58
N LYS A 79 -12.73 6.55 -12.36
CA LYS A 79 -13.83 6.68 -13.33
C LYS A 79 -14.57 8.02 -13.24
N LYS A 80 -14.29 8.82 -12.22
CA LYS A 80 -14.88 10.15 -11.98
C LYS A 80 -13.87 11.25 -12.30
#